data_AF-A0A1V9WZF7-F1
#
_entry.id   AF-A0A1V9WZF7-F1
#
_cell.length_a   1.000
_cell.length_b   1.000
_cell.length_c   1.000
_cell.angle_alpha   90.00
_cell.angle_beta   90.00
_cell.angle_gamma   90.00
#
_symmetry.space_group_name_H-M   'P 1'
#
loop_
_entity.id
_entity.type
_entity.pdbx_description
1 polymer ?
#
loop_
_entity_poly.entity_id
_entity_poly.type
_entity_poly.pdbx_seq_one_letter_code
_entity_poly.pdbx_strand_id
1 'polypeptide(L)'
;MVLFLLRLSLVNLIEIPSELRKHTRGQALICLIPPALQGMERIERILEDIIRGEAVNDDGAGCVDYSIQDQLAELATKGVESQCASDFRPVLMKNVTYIAGAVVFNDKGEVLLMQEAKVSCAGTWYLPAGRIEPGEQIIEAVRREVLEETGLEFQPQSLLCVETAKGSWFRFIFTGEIVGGKLKTVAEADAESLQAAWVSDISSLSLRGKDIINVIDRARQYFSDLNRVNFSLPAVKSHCKIYLRIVCIIKKKLNNRVHLLISDKGYPHVPLSEINPTRSVHTALKRFMNHVFTNDPPPHKPHGVLSIEHDGTPIHANDGLCLSVLVSCKNCLEEVSLCPSYTWLEISTELADRLQTKIKPHKIAALTV
;
A
#
# COMPACT_ATOMS: atom_id res chain seq x y z
N MET A 1 -36.95 -29.66 13.86
CA MET A 1 -36.66 -29.70 12.40
C MET A 1 -37.30 -28.49 11.73
N VAL A 2 -36.93 -27.27 12.14
CA VAL A 2 -37.43 -26.01 11.57
C VAL A 2 -36.40 -24.93 11.92
N LEU A 3 -35.57 -24.52 10.96
CA LEU A 3 -34.73 -23.31 11.03
C LEU A 3 -34.44 -22.86 9.59
N PHE A 4 -35.53 -22.62 8.88
CA PHE A 4 -35.60 -21.85 7.65
C PHE A 4 -36.89 -21.04 7.83
N LEU A 5 -36.81 -19.70 7.74
CA LEU A 5 -37.86 -18.68 8.04
C LEU A 5 -37.63 -17.87 9.33
N LEU A 6 -36.52 -17.13 9.38
CA LEU A 6 -36.42 -15.86 10.13
C LEU A 6 -35.80 -14.80 9.21
N ARG A 7 -36.49 -14.50 8.11
CA ARG A 7 -36.43 -13.21 7.41
C ARG A 7 -37.88 -12.79 7.21
N LEU A 8 -38.17 -11.53 7.54
CA LEU A 8 -39.50 -10.90 7.59
C LEU A 8 -40.26 -11.20 8.88
N SER A 9 -40.19 -10.27 9.85
CA SER A 9 -41.29 -9.87 10.77
C SER A 9 -40.73 -9.08 11.96
N LEU A 10 -40.18 -7.88 11.72
CA LEU A 10 -39.98 -6.87 12.77
C LEU A 10 -40.30 -5.49 12.19
N VAL A 11 -41.46 -5.40 11.53
CA VAL A 11 -42.20 -4.16 11.32
C VAL A 11 -43.58 -4.45 11.89
N ASN A 12 -44.05 -3.60 12.79
CA ASN A 12 -45.28 -3.70 13.59
C ASN A 12 -45.07 -4.29 14.99
N LEU A 13 -44.65 -3.43 15.93
CA LEU A 13 -45.20 -3.35 17.29
C LEU A 13 -44.63 -2.13 18.02
N ILE A 14 -45.03 -0.93 17.58
CA ILE A 14 -45.08 0.26 18.45
C ILE A 14 -46.37 1.00 18.08
N GLU A 15 -47.42 0.81 18.86
CA GLU A 15 -48.57 1.72 18.86
C GLU A 15 -48.10 3.07 19.41
N ILE A 16 -48.15 4.10 18.57
CA ILE A 16 -47.85 5.48 18.95
C ILE A 16 -49.15 6.12 19.45
N PRO A 17 -49.20 6.70 20.67
CA PRO A 17 -50.38 7.42 21.15
C PRO A 17 -50.74 8.60 20.23
N SER A 18 -52.05 8.82 20.05
CA SER A 18 -52.63 9.74 19.06
C SER A 18 -52.38 11.24 19.28
N GLU A 19 -51.48 11.65 20.17
CA GLU A 19 -51.23 13.07 20.49
C GLU A 19 -49.98 13.68 19.84
N LEU A 20 -49.16 12.91 19.10
CA LEU A 20 -47.93 13.43 18.47
C LEU A 20 -48.04 13.76 16.97
N ARG A 21 -49.26 13.84 16.42
CA ARG A 21 -49.47 14.35 15.05
C ARG A 21 -49.75 15.85 15.06
N LYS A 22 -48.69 16.67 15.09
CA LYS A 22 -48.68 18.00 14.45
C LYS A 22 -47.24 18.53 14.33
N HIS A 23 -46.87 18.83 13.09
CA HIS A 23 -45.69 19.58 12.65
C HIS A 23 -44.30 18.95 12.88
N THR A 24 -43.82 18.22 11.88
CA THR A 24 -42.53 18.51 11.20
C THR A 24 -42.40 17.66 9.94
N ARG A 25 -42.20 18.33 8.80
CA ARG A 25 -41.82 17.70 7.53
C ARG A 25 -40.31 17.44 7.59
N GLY A 26 -39.93 16.17 7.37
CA GLY A 26 -38.61 15.76 6.89
C GLY A 26 -37.43 15.98 7.85
N GLN A 27 -37.13 14.99 8.69
CA GLN A 27 -35.76 14.67 9.11
C GLN A 27 -35.73 13.35 9.89
N ALA A 28 -34.76 12.50 9.51
CA ALA A 28 -34.08 11.50 10.33
C ALA A 28 -34.91 10.37 10.98
N LEU A 29 -35.11 9.29 10.22
CA LEU A 29 -35.14 7.95 10.81
C LEU A 29 -33.67 7.55 11.07
N ILE A 30 -33.08 8.01 12.18
CA ILE A 30 -31.79 7.49 12.64
C ILE A 30 -32.05 6.08 13.15
N CYS A 31 -31.70 5.10 12.32
CA CYS A 31 -31.68 3.69 12.70
C CYS A 31 -30.62 3.54 13.79
N LEU A 32 -31.04 3.26 15.03
CA LEU A 32 -30.18 3.04 16.19
C LEU A 32 -29.47 1.68 16.05
N ILE A 33 -28.41 1.64 15.24
CA ILE A 33 -27.49 0.50 15.19
C ILE A 33 -26.69 0.50 16.52
N PRO A 34 -26.60 -0.64 17.25
CA PRO A 34 -25.79 -0.74 18.45
C PRO A 34 -24.33 -0.30 18.21
N PRO A 35 -23.66 0.39 19.16
CA PRO A 35 -22.30 0.93 18.98
C PRO A 35 -21.27 -0.10 18.50
N ALA A 36 -21.39 -1.37 18.94
CA ALA A 36 -20.50 -2.46 18.51
C ALA A 36 -20.66 -2.82 17.02
N LEU A 37 -21.89 -2.76 16.49
CA LEU A 37 -22.16 -3.00 15.06
C LEU A 37 -21.67 -1.84 14.19
N GLN A 38 -21.71 -0.61 14.70
CA GLN A 38 -21.13 0.56 14.02
C GLN A 38 -19.60 0.45 13.87
N GLY A 39 -18.92 -0.10 14.89
CA GLY A 39 -17.48 -0.34 14.85
C GLY A 39 -17.07 -1.38 13.79
N MET A 40 -17.83 -2.48 13.66
CA MET A 40 -17.57 -3.51 12.65
C MET A 40 -17.77 -2.98 11.22
N GLU A 41 -18.88 -2.29 10.95
CA GLU A 41 -19.13 -1.68 9.63
C GLU A 41 -18.09 -0.61 9.26
N ARG A 42 -17.51 0.07 10.26
CA ARG A 42 -16.41 1.02 10.05
C ARG A 42 -15.12 0.31 9.62
N ILE A 43 -14.73 -0.76 10.30
CA ILE A 43 -13.53 -1.54 9.93
C ILE A 43 -13.67 -2.14 8.53
N GLU A 44 -14.84 -2.69 8.21
CA GLU A 44 -15.08 -3.26 6.88
C GLU A 44 -14.98 -2.19 5.78
N ARG A 45 -15.51 -0.98 6.01
CA ARG A 45 -15.33 0.16 5.09
C ARG A 45 -13.87 0.59 4.94
N ILE A 46 -13.12 0.68 6.04
CA ILE A 46 -11.67 0.96 6.00
C ILE A 46 -10.95 -0.10 5.17
N LEU A 47 -11.29 -1.37 5.35
CA LEU A 47 -10.71 -2.46 4.56
C LEU A 47 -11.09 -2.35 3.08
N GLU A 48 -12.31 -1.92 2.75
CA GLU A 48 -12.70 -1.64 1.37
C GLU A 48 -11.86 -0.56 0.72
N ASP A 49 -11.68 0.58 1.41
CA ASP A 49 -10.87 1.70 0.93
C ASP A 49 -9.44 1.22 0.68
N ILE A 50 -8.86 0.44 1.59
CA ILE A 50 -7.52 -0.16 1.43
C ILE A 50 -7.47 -1.07 0.20
N ILE A 51 -8.47 -1.93 -0.02
CA ILE A 51 -8.49 -2.86 -1.16
C ILE A 51 -8.67 -2.11 -2.49
N ARG A 52 -9.42 -1.01 -2.50
CA ARG A 52 -9.60 -0.13 -3.67
C ARG A 52 -8.40 0.78 -3.90
N GLY A 53 -7.59 1.00 -2.88
CA GLY A 53 -6.48 1.95 -2.87
C GLY A 53 -6.97 3.39 -2.82
N GLU A 54 -8.05 3.62 -2.10
CA GLU A 54 -8.58 4.94 -1.78
C GLU A 54 -7.94 5.45 -0.48
N ALA A 55 -8.00 6.77 -0.27
CA ALA A 55 -7.52 7.37 0.97
C ALA A 55 -8.41 6.90 2.13
N VAL A 56 -7.80 6.22 3.11
CA VAL A 56 -8.54 5.72 4.27
C VAL A 56 -8.95 6.90 5.15
N ASN A 57 -10.23 7.22 5.22
CA ASN A 57 -10.73 8.24 6.14
C ASN A 57 -10.99 7.60 7.50
N ASP A 58 -9.94 7.57 8.32
CA ASP A 58 -10.04 7.16 9.72
C ASP A 58 -10.08 8.40 10.61
N ASP A 59 -11.21 8.59 11.30
CA ASP A 59 -11.46 9.70 12.24
C ASP A 59 -10.43 9.77 13.39
N GLY A 60 -9.62 8.72 13.59
CA GLY A 60 -8.64 8.62 14.66
C GLY A 60 -7.20 8.77 14.19
N ALA A 61 -6.95 9.72 13.30
CA ALA A 61 -5.61 10.19 12.92
C ALA A 61 -4.71 10.37 14.17
N GLY A 62 -3.88 9.37 14.47
CA GLY A 62 -2.92 9.45 15.57
C GLY A 62 -2.66 8.15 16.34
N CYS A 63 -3.49 7.11 16.22
CA CYS A 63 -3.20 5.84 16.86
C CYS A 63 -2.15 5.04 16.07
N VAL A 64 -0.95 4.96 16.64
CA VAL A 64 0.13 4.09 16.19
C VAL A 64 0.28 2.97 17.21
N ASP A 65 0.20 1.73 16.75
CA ASP A 65 0.30 0.56 17.61
C ASP A 65 1.72 0.32 18.08
N TYR A 66 2.66 0.43 17.14
CA TYR A 66 4.06 0.12 17.35
C TYR A 66 4.96 1.21 16.73
N SER A 67 5.20 2.26 17.52
CA SER A 67 5.98 3.43 17.15
C SER A 67 7.49 3.14 17.13
N ILE A 68 8.30 4.04 16.57
CA ILE A 68 9.76 3.95 16.68
C ILE A 68 10.17 4.04 18.16
N GLN A 69 9.48 4.84 18.98
CA GLN A 69 9.76 4.89 20.42
C GLN A 69 9.57 3.52 21.09
N ASP A 70 8.46 2.83 20.81
CA ASP A 70 8.20 1.48 21.34
C ASP A 70 9.28 0.48 20.86
N GLN A 71 9.63 0.56 19.58
CA GLN A 71 10.68 -0.25 18.98
C GLN A 71 12.05 -0.03 19.64
N LEU A 72 12.41 1.20 19.97
CA LEU A 72 13.69 1.52 20.61
C LEU A 72 13.71 1.04 22.05
N ALA A 73 12.61 1.20 22.80
CA ALA A 73 12.48 0.70 24.16
C ALA A 73 12.68 -0.83 24.22
N GLU A 74 12.07 -1.59 23.29
CA GLU A 74 12.27 -3.05 23.20
C GLU A 74 13.69 -3.48 22.79
N LEU A 75 14.42 -2.65 22.04
CA LEU A 75 15.83 -2.95 21.72
C LEU A 75 16.74 -2.67 22.91
N ALA A 76 16.44 -1.61 23.67
CA ALA A 76 17.20 -1.25 24.86
C ALA A 76 17.14 -2.36 25.93
N THR A 77 15.99 -3.03 26.11
CA THR A 77 15.88 -4.19 27.03
C THR A 77 16.73 -5.38 26.60
N LYS A 78 17.14 -5.44 25.32
CA LYS A 78 18.03 -6.45 24.75
C LYS A 78 19.49 -5.98 24.66
N GLY A 79 19.82 -4.81 25.20
CA GLY A 79 21.16 -4.23 25.15
C GLY A 79 21.60 -3.79 23.74
N VAL A 80 20.66 -3.58 22.82
CA VAL A 80 20.95 -3.16 21.45
C VAL A 80 20.79 -1.65 21.33
N GLU A 81 21.91 -0.94 21.14
CA GLU A 81 21.88 0.49 20.80
C GLU A 81 21.40 0.71 19.36
N SER A 82 20.62 1.78 19.15
CA SER A 82 20.08 2.17 17.85
C SER A 82 20.39 3.63 17.56
N GLN A 83 20.78 3.91 16.31
CA GLN A 83 21.16 5.25 15.84
C GLN A 83 19.96 6.08 15.36
N CYS A 84 18.75 5.53 15.40
CA CYS A 84 17.54 6.23 14.98
C CYS A 84 16.95 7.06 16.13
N ALA A 85 16.59 8.32 15.86
CA ALA A 85 15.79 9.15 16.77
C ALA A 85 14.35 8.62 16.86
N SER A 86 13.75 8.66 18.05
CA SER A 86 12.38 8.18 18.27
C SER A 86 11.31 9.05 17.63
N ASP A 87 11.61 10.33 17.44
CA ASP A 87 10.73 11.33 16.84
C ASP A 87 10.98 11.54 15.34
N PHE A 88 11.76 10.66 14.69
CA PHE A 88 12.12 10.75 13.27
C PHE A 88 10.96 11.24 12.38
N ARG A 89 11.18 12.33 11.65
CA ARG A 89 10.23 12.83 10.64
C ARG A 89 10.84 12.70 9.25
N PRO A 90 10.13 12.07 8.30
CA PRO A 90 10.57 12.03 6.92
C PRO A 90 10.50 13.44 6.33
N VAL A 91 11.56 13.82 5.64
CA VAL A 91 11.67 15.03 4.84
C VAL A 91 12.33 14.64 3.53
N LEU A 92 11.56 14.75 2.45
CA LEU A 92 11.98 14.43 1.09
C LEU A 92 13.27 15.16 0.76
N MET A 93 14.17 14.46 0.07
CA MET A 93 15.48 14.96 -0.36
C MET A 93 16.45 15.33 0.78
N LYS A 94 16.08 15.16 2.05
CA LYS A 94 16.98 15.35 3.20
C LYS A 94 17.31 14.03 3.89
N ASN A 95 16.30 13.31 4.36
CA ASN A 95 16.49 12.08 5.13
C ASN A 95 15.66 10.89 4.60
N VAL A 96 14.80 11.12 3.61
CA VAL A 96 14.14 10.08 2.81
C VAL A 96 14.30 10.34 1.33
N THR A 97 14.23 9.29 0.53
CA THR A 97 14.31 9.34 -0.93
C THR A 97 13.20 8.50 -1.52
N TYR A 98 12.32 9.14 -2.28
CA TYR A 98 11.29 8.46 -3.05
C TYR A 98 11.63 8.58 -4.54
N ILE A 99 11.47 7.49 -5.28
CA ILE A 99 11.73 7.40 -6.70
C ILE A 99 10.47 6.90 -7.38
N ALA A 100 10.10 7.51 -8.50
CA ALA A 100 9.03 7.04 -9.36
C ALA A 100 9.63 6.60 -10.69
N GLY A 101 9.20 5.44 -11.21
CA GLY A 101 9.69 4.91 -12.49
C GLY A 101 8.60 4.17 -13.25
N ALA A 102 8.80 4.03 -14.55
CA ALA A 102 7.85 3.37 -15.44
C ALA A 102 8.47 2.19 -16.21
N VAL A 103 7.67 1.15 -16.40
CA VAL A 103 7.94 0.07 -17.35
C VAL A 103 6.77 -0.03 -18.30
N VAL A 104 7.04 0.23 -19.58
CA VAL A 104 6.04 0.31 -20.63
C VAL A 104 6.48 -0.55 -21.81
N PHE A 105 5.55 -1.26 -22.41
CA PHE A 105 5.77 -2.03 -23.64
C PHE A 105 4.95 -1.42 -24.77
N ASN A 106 5.50 -1.40 -25.98
CA ASN A 106 4.72 -1.09 -27.17
C ASN A 106 3.99 -2.33 -27.71
N ASP A 107 3.23 -2.17 -28.80
CA ASP A 107 2.48 -3.26 -29.44
C ASP A 107 3.36 -4.40 -29.98
N LYS A 108 4.66 -4.17 -30.13
CA LYS A 108 5.64 -5.19 -30.55
C LYS A 108 6.26 -5.94 -29.36
N GLY A 109 5.88 -5.60 -28.13
CA GLY A 109 6.44 -6.17 -26.91
C GLY A 109 7.84 -5.66 -26.56
N GLU A 110 8.28 -4.57 -27.20
CA GLU A 110 9.55 -3.90 -26.90
C GLU A 110 9.38 -3.00 -25.68
N VAL A 111 10.38 -2.93 -24.79
CA VAL A 111 10.34 -2.10 -23.58
C VAL A 111 10.90 -0.71 -23.84
N LEU A 112 10.28 0.32 -23.28
CA LEU A 112 10.80 1.69 -23.31
C LEU A 112 11.98 1.83 -22.35
N LEU A 113 13.13 2.26 -22.86
CA LEU A 113 14.32 2.60 -22.09
C LEU A 113 14.85 3.98 -22.47
N MET A 114 15.52 4.64 -21.54
CA MET A 114 16.27 5.87 -21.76
C MET A 114 17.78 5.59 -21.64
N GLN A 115 18.59 6.42 -22.30
CA GLN A 115 20.04 6.39 -22.20
C GLN A 115 20.55 7.57 -21.35
N GLU A 116 21.30 7.26 -20.30
CA GLU A 116 21.77 8.20 -19.29
C GLU A 116 22.71 9.27 -19.86
N ALA A 117 22.43 10.54 -19.56
CA ALA A 117 23.34 11.66 -19.84
C ALA A 117 24.31 11.95 -18.69
N LYS A 118 23.99 11.51 -17.46
CA LYS A 118 24.76 11.82 -16.27
C LYS A 118 26.16 11.22 -16.31
N VAL A 119 27.19 12.05 -16.10
CA VAL A 119 28.62 11.68 -16.22
C VAL A 119 29.00 10.37 -15.51
N SER A 120 28.43 10.08 -14.33
CA SER A 120 28.74 8.87 -13.57
C SER A 120 28.30 7.56 -14.25
N CYS A 121 27.33 7.62 -15.16
CA CYS A 121 26.71 6.48 -15.82
C CYS A 121 26.39 6.77 -17.30
N ALA A 122 27.07 7.74 -17.90
CA ALA A 122 26.76 8.24 -19.23
C ALA A 122 26.80 7.10 -20.27
N GLY A 123 25.81 7.07 -21.14
CA GLY A 123 25.70 6.06 -22.21
C GLY A 123 25.14 4.71 -21.77
N THR A 124 24.90 4.48 -20.47
CA THR A 124 24.19 3.28 -20.00
C THR A 124 22.67 3.43 -20.14
N TRP A 125 21.96 2.31 -20.19
CA TRP A 125 20.50 2.26 -20.39
C TRP A 125 19.76 1.91 -19.12
N TYR A 126 18.59 2.52 -18.94
CA TYR A 126 17.74 2.28 -17.79
C TYR A 126 16.25 2.49 -18.09
N LEU A 127 15.39 2.05 -17.16
CA LEU A 127 13.96 2.43 -17.19
C LEU A 127 13.85 3.93 -16.92
N PRO A 128 12.88 4.64 -17.52
CA PRO A 128 12.64 6.02 -17.17
C PRO A 128 12.22 6.12 -15.70
N ALA A 129 13.00 6.84 -14.90
CA ALA A 129 12.85 6.89 -13.46
C ALA A 129 13.71 7.98 -12.80
N GLY A 130 13.08 8.77 -11.94
CA GLY A 130 13.78 9.78 -11.14
C GLY A 130 13.14 10.06 -9.81
N ARG A 131 13.68 11.08 -9.13
CA ARG A 131 13.32 11.38 -7.74
C ARG A 131 12.03 12.18 -7.73
N ILE A 132 11.18 11.89 -6.75
CA ILE A 132 10.01 12.71 -6.48
C ILE A 132 10.46 14.04 -5.90
N GLU A 133 9.96 15.14 -6.45
CA GLU A 133 10.28 16.48 -5.97
C GLU A 133 9.42 16.88 -4.76
N PRO A 134 9.91 17.78 -3.87
CA PRO A 134 9.10 18.27 -2.77
C PRO A 134 7.83 18.97 -3.28
N GLY A 135 6.66 18.59 -2.76
CA GLY A 135 5.37 19.13 -3.21
C GLY A 135 4.70 18.31 -4.31
N GLU A 136 5.40 17.34 -4.90
CA GLU A 136 4.92 16.54 -6.02
C GLU A 136 4.22 15.25 -5.55
N GLN A 137 3.14 14.86 -6.21
CA GLN A 137 2.52 13.55 -6.02
C GLN A 137 3.32 12.45 -6.74
N ILE A 138 3.28 11.22 -6.24
CA ILE A 138 4.00 10.09 -6.85
C ILE A 138 3.62 9.89 -8.34
N ILE A 139 2.35 10.10 -8.66
CA ILE A 139 1.81 9.97 -10.02
C ILE A 139 2.24 11.14 -10.92
N GLU A 140 2.42 12.34 -10.37
CA GLU A 140 2.94 13.48 -11.12
C GLU A 140 4.42 13.25 -11.46
N ALA A 141 5.20 12.78 -10.49
CA ALA A 141 6.61 12.46 -10.67
C ALA A 141 6.84 11.47 -11.81
N VAL A 142 6.14 10.32 -11.82
CA VAL A 142 6.35 9.34 -12.91
C VAL A 142 5.97 9.89 -14.29
N ARG A 143 4.99 10.79 -14.37
CA ARG A 143 4.61 11.44 -15.64
C ARG A 143 5.69 12.41 -16.11
N ARG A 144 6.19 13.25 -15.20
CA ARG A 144 7.26 14.21 -15.48
C ARG A 144 8.53 13.50 -15.94
N GLU A 145 9.00 12.51 -15.16
CA GLU A 145 10.22 11.75 -15.46
C GLU A 145 10.15 11.07 -16.83
N VAL A 146 9.03 10.41 -17.16
CA VAL A 146 8.87 9.79 -18.48
C VAL A 146 8.89 10.85 -19.60
N LEU A 147 8.26 12.00 -19.40
CA LEU A 147 8.25 13.07 -20.39
C LEU A 147 9.65 13.68 -20.60
N GLU A 148 10.36 14.01 -19.52
CA GLU A 148 11.70 14.62 -19.55
C GLU A 148 12.74 13.69 -20.20
N GLU A 149 12.73 12.41 -19.79
CA GLU A 149 13.75 11.44 -20.21
C GLU A 149 13.44 10.81 -21.57
N THR A 150 12.17 10.75 -22.00
CA THR A 150 11.78 10.00 -23.21
C THR A 150 11.00 10.81 -24.24
N GLY A 151 10.52 12.00 -23.89
CA GLY A 151 9.67 12.84 -24.74
C GLY A 151 8.23 12.34 -24.88
N LEU A 152 7.83 11.29 -24.15
CA LEU A 152 6.52 10.65 -24.24
C LEU A 152 5.60 11.04 -23.08
N GLU A 153 4.32 11.24 -23.38
CA GLU A 153 3.30 11.48 -22.37
C GLU A 153 2.78 10.15 -21.82
N PHE A 154 2.93 9.93 -20.52
CA PHE A 154 2.59 8.68 -19.86
C PHE A 154 1.32 8.78 -19.03
N GLN A 155 0.44 7.79 -19.14
CA GLN A 155 -0.71 7.61 -18.27
C GLN A 155 -0.51 6.36 -17.41
N PRO A 156 -0.12 6.49 -16.12
CA PRO A 156 -0.01 5.35 -15.22
C PRO A 156 -1.39 4.71 -15.00
N GLN A 157 -1.41 3.38 -14.98
CA GLN A 157 -2.62 2.58 -14.80
C GLN A 157 -2.51 1.57 -13.66
N SER A 158 -1.29 1.12 -13.33
CA SER A 158 -1.07 0.09 -12.30
C SER A 158 0.30 0.26 -11.65
N LEU A 159 0.36 0.19 -10.32
CA LEU A 159 1.61 0.13 -9.55
C LEU A 159 2.10 -1.32 -9.45
N LEU A 160 3.12 -1.72 -10.22
CA LEU A 160 3.55 -3.12 -10.29
C LEU A 160 4.34 -3.58 -9.05
N CYS A 161 5.21 -2.73 -8.53
CA CYS A 161 5.98 -3.03 -7.34
C CYS A 161 6.47 -1.78 -6.61
N VAL A 162 6.70 -1.97 -5.31
CA VAL A 162 7.40 -1.06 -4.42
C VAL A 162 8.69 -1.74 -4.00
N GLU A 163 9.81 -1.10 -4.27
CA GLU A 163 11.11 -1.56 -3.83
C GLU A 163 11.62 -0.67 -2.71
N THR A 164 12.28 -1.27 -1.72
CA THR A 164 12.64 -0.57 -0.49
C THR A 164 14.07 -0.86 -0.10
N ALA A 165 14.88 0.18 0.13
CA ALA A 165 16.21 0.03 0.69
C ALA A 165 16.20 0.67 2.08
N LYS A 166 16.36 -0.17 3.12
CA LYS A 166 16.08 0.24 4.51
C LYS A 166 14.64 0.76 4.65
N GLY A 167 14.42 1.75 5.51
CA GLY A 167 13.10 2.32 5.78
C GLY A 167 12.98 3.77 5.32
N SER A 168 13.94 4.25 4.53
CA SER A 168 14.04 5.65 4.10
C SER A 168 14.24 5.81 2.58
N TRP A 169 14.30 4.71 1.83
CA TRP A 169 14.39 4.74 0.38
C TRP A 169 13.30 3.85 -0.21
N PHE A 170 12.50 4.40 -1.12
CA PHE A 170 11.39 3.72 -1.77
C PHE A 170 11.41 4.01 -3.26
N ARG A 171 11.18 2.99 -4.08
CA ARG A 171 10.99 3.11 -5.52
C ARG A 171 9.64 2.53 -5.92
N PHE A 172 8.81 3.35 -6.53
CA PHE A 172 7.48 3.00 -7.02
C PHE A 172 7.55 2.78 -8.53
N ILE A 173 7.30 1.54 -8.98
CA ILE A 173 7.33 1.21 -10.40
C ILE A 173 5.91 1.07 -10.94
N PHE A 174 5.61 1.86 -11.95
CA PHE A 174 4.32 1.89 -12.62
C PHE A 174 4.38 1.23 -14.00
N THR A 175 3.22 0.79 -14.45
CA THR A 175 2.97 0.52 -15.86
C THR A 175 1.68 1.23 -16.29
N GLY A 176 1.49 1.35 -17.58
CA GLY A 176 0.39 2.10 -18.18
C GLY A 176 0.63 2.30 -19.67
N GLU A 177 0.08 3.39 -20.19
CA GLU A 177 0.04 3.65 -21.63
C GLU A 177 0.76 4.95 -21.98
N ILE A 178 1.38 4.97 -23.17
CA ILE A 178 1.82 6.21 -23.80
C ILE A 178 0.62 6.82 -24.52
N VAL A 179 0.24 8.03 -24.13
CA VAL A 179 -0.97 8.72 -24.65
C VAL A 179 -0.64 9.86 -25.61
N GLY A 180 0.63 10.20 -25.76
CA GLY A 180 1.09 11.33 -26.56
C GLY A 180 2.60 11.52 -26.54
N GLY A 181 3.05 12.68 -27.00
CA GLY A 181 4.47 13.03 -27.09
C GLY A 181 5.18 12.44 -28.32
N LYS A 182 6.50 12.65 -28.36
CA LYS A 182 7.40 12.20 -29.43
C LYS A 182 8.64 11.60 -28.80
N LEU A 183 9.00 10.38 -29.22
CA LEU A 183 10.17 9.69 -28.71
C LEU A 183 11.44 10.53 -28.92
N LYS A 184 12.15 10.81 -27.83
CA LYS A 184 13.35 11.63 -27.78
C LYS A 184 14.52 10.96 -28.49
N THR A 185 15.08 11.65 -29.46
CA THR A 185 16.20 11.18 -30.28
C THR A 185 17.54 11.76 -29.80
N VAL A 186 18.66 11.26 -30.32
CA VAL A 186 20.00 11.80 -30.04
C VAL A 186 20.14 13.29 -30.38
N ALA A 187 19.35 13.79 -31.34
CA ALA A 187 19.34 15.21 -31.69
C ALA A 187 18.71 16.10 -30.60
N GLU A 188 17.94 15.50 -29.69
CA GLU A 188 17.25 16.15 -28.57
C GLU A 188 17.96 15.83 -27.23
N ALA A 189 19.21 15.35 -27.27
CA ALA A 189 19.99 15.04 -26.09
C ALA A 189 20.20 16.28 -25.19
N ASP A 190 20.00 16.10 -23.89
CA ASP A 190 20.16 17.14 -22.88
C ASP A 190 20.67 16.53 -21.55
N ALA A 191 20.50 17.26 -20.45
CA ALA A 191 20.93 16.82 -19.12
C ALA A 191 20.09 15.66 -18.55
N GLU A 192 18.85 15.49 -19.01
CA GLU A 192 17.92 14.46 -18.54
C GLU A 192 18.27 13.12 -19.18
N SER A 193 18.48 13.11 -20.50
CA SER A 193 18.83 11.89 -21.23
C SER A 193 19.46 12.16 -22.59
N LEU A 194 20.23 11.20 -23.08
CA LEU A 194 20.81 11.26 -24.43
C LEU A 194 19.79 10.90 -25.51
N GLN A 195 18.89 9.96 -25.22
CA GLN A 195 17.82 9.48 -26.11
C GLN A 195 16.91 8.51 -25.34
N ALA A 196 15.80 8.13 -25.96
CA ALA A 196 15.01 6.98 -25.57
C ALA A 196 14.74 6.04 -26.76
N ALA A 197 14.53 4.76 -26.47
CA ALA A 197 14.29 3.74 -27.47
C ALA A 197 13.34 2.66 -26.98
N TRP A 198 12.60 2.08 -27.92
CA TRP A 198 11.90 0.81 -27.74
C TRP A 198 12.89 -0.33 -28.01
N VAL A 199 13.07 -1.22 -27.04
CA VAL A 199 14.11 -2.25 -27.05
C VAL A 199 13.49 -3.63 -26.92
N SER A 200 13.76 -4.51 -27.88
CA SER A 200 13.33 -5.91 -27.85
C SER A 200 14.22 -6.79 -26.96
N ASP A 201 15.55 -6.65 -27.10
CA ASP A 201 16.55 -7.38 -26.35
C ASP A 201 17.43 -6.44 -25.53
N ILE A 202 17.19 -6.42 -24.21
CA ILE A 202 17.98 -5.61 -23.27
C ILE A 202 19.34 -6.23 -22.96
N SER A 203 19.58 -7.50 -23.31
CA SER A 203 20.83 -8.20 -22.98
C SER A 203 22.02 -7.70 -23.81
N SER A 204 21.76 -7.09 -24.97
CA SER A 204 22.76 -6.43 -25.80
C SER A 204 23.14 -5.02 -25.34
N LEU A 205 22.44 -4.47 -24.33
CA LEU A 205 22.67 -3.11 -23.84
C LEU A 205 23.60 -3.09 -22.63
N SER A 206 24.38 -2.01 -22.53
CA SER A 206 25.09 -1.68 -21.29
C SER A 206 24.10 -1.04 -20.30
N LEU A 207 23.57 -1.82 -19.36
CA LEU A 207 22.58 -1.35 -18.39
C LEU A 207 23.22 -0.61 -17.22
N ARG A 208 22.60 0.49 -16.76
CA ARG A 208 23.02 1.22 -15.55
C ARG A 208 22.98 0.33 -14.30
N GLY A 209 21.96 -0.51 -14.21
CA GLY A 209 21.77 -1.47 -13.12
C GLY A 209 20.99 -2.68 -13.61
N LYS A 210 21.32 -3.87 -13.08
CA LYS A 210 20.67 -5.14 -13.46
C LYS A 210 19.34 -5.39 -12.75
N ASP A 211 19.02 -4.56 -11.77
CA ASP A 211 17.77 -4.60 -11.00
C ASP A 211 16.52 -4.45 -11.88
N ILE A 212 16.61 -3.68 -12.98
CA ILE A 212 15.50 -3.50 -13.93
C ILE A 212 15.10 -4.79 -14.66
N ILE A 213 15.97 -5.80 -14.73
CA ILE A 213 15.66 -7.08 -15.39
C ILE A 213 14.47 -7.75 -14.68
N ASN A 214 14.53 -7.83 -13.34
CA ASN A 214 13.45 -8.40 -12.54
C ASN A 214 12.16 -7.59 -12.62
N VAL A 215 12.28 -6.27 -12.75
CA VAL A 215 11.16 -5.35 -12.92
C VAL A 215 10.47 -5.57 -14.27
N ILE A 216 11.25 -5.66 -15.35
CA ILE A 216 10.77 -5.91 -16.70
C ILE A 216 10.12 -7.30 -16.78
N ASP A 217 10.73 -8.33 -16.22
CA ASP A 217 10.17 -9.69 -16.22
C ASP A 217 8.86 -9.77 -15.43
N ARG A 218 8.76 -9.05 -14.30
CA ARG A 218 7.51 -8.91 -13.55
C ARG A 218 6.43 -8.23 -14.39
N ALA A 219 6.78 -7.17 -15.12
CA ALA A 219 5.85 -6.48 -16.00
C ALA A 219 5.39 -7.39 -17.16
N ARG A 220 6.31 -8.16 -17.77
CA ARG A 220 5.97 -9.18 -18.77
C ARG A 220 5.00 -10.23 -18.22
N GLN A 221 5.25 -10.74 -17.01
CA GLN A 221 4.35 -11.68 -16.34
C GLN A 221 2.97 -11.06 -16.09
N TYR A 222 2.92 -9.80 -15.64
CA TYR A 222 1.68 -9.06 -15.46
C TYR A 222 0.87 -8.94 -16.76
N PHE A 223 1.51 -8.59 -17.88
CA PHE A 223 0.83 -8.48 -19.18
C PHE A 223 0.47 -9.85 -19.79
N SER A 224 1.19 -10.92 -19.45
CA SER A 224 0.88 -12.28 -19.91
C SER A 224 -0.38 -12.88 -19.27
N ASP A 225 -0.83 -12.36 -18.13
CA ASP A 225 -2.08 -12.79 -17.49
C ASP A 225 -3.29 -12.13 -18.16
N LEU A 226 -4.07 -12.91 -18.91
CA LEU A 226 -5.30 -12.46 -19.57
C LEU A 226 -6.39 -12.03 -18.56
N ASN A 227 -6.29 -12.48 -17.30
CA ASN A 227 -7.20 -12.10 -16.23
C ASN A 227 -6.60 -11.02 -15.32
N ARG A 228 -5.52 -10.34 -15.75
CA ARG A 228 -4.88 -9.28 -14.95
C ARG A 228 -5.90 -8.21 -14.55
N VAL A 229 -5.65 -7.63 -13.39
CA VAL A 229 -6.40 -6.47 -12.89
C VAL A 229 -5.38 -5.39 -12.55
N ASN A 230 -5.71 -4.14 -12.84
CA ASN A 230 -4.88 -3.02 -12.44
C ASN A 230 -4.76 -3.01 -10.91
N PHE A 231 -3.53 -2.85 -10.43
CA PHE A 231 -3.26 -2.61 -9.03
C PHE A 231 -3.49 -1.13 -8.75
N SER A 232 -3.92 -0.82 -7.54
CA SER A 232 -4.29 0.54 -7.20
C SER A 232 -3.10 1.50 -7.32
N LEU A 233 -3.38 2.70 -7.84
CA LEU A 233 -2.44 3.82 -7.81
C LEU A 233 -2.41 4.42 -6.39
N PRO A 234 -1.34 5.13 -6.00
CA PRO A 234 -1.28 5.82 -4.72
C PRO A 234 -2.44 6.82 -4.54
N ALA A 235 -3.08 6.76 -3.38
CA ALA A 235 -4.07 7.74 -2.96
C ALA A 235 -3.40 9.01 -2.44
N VAL A 236 -4.00 10.17 -2.73
CA VAL A 236 -3.55 11.47 -2.24
C VAL A 236 -3.97 11.63 -0.79
N LYS A 237 -3.04 11.39 0.13
CA LYS A 237 -3.24 11.62 1.57
C LYS A 237 -1.89 11.77 2.27
N SER A 238 -1.74 12.89 2.99
CA SER A 238 -0.48 13.24 3.65
C SER A 238 -0.29 12.45 4.95
N HIS A 239 0.96 12.11 5.25
CA HIS A 239 1.35 11.41 6.47
C HIS A 239 2.57 12.06 7.10
N CYS A 240 2.59 12.21 8.43
CA CYS A 240 3.69 12.90 9.11
C CYS A 240 4.87 11.98 9.48
N LYS A 241 4.73 10.68 9.20
CA LYS A 241 5.68 9.58 9.43
C LYS A 241 5.57 8.57 8.27
N ILE A 242 6.48 7.60 8.24
CA ILE A 242 6.39 6.47 7.33
C ILE A 242 5.72 5.32 8.07
N TYR A 243 4.55 4.92 7.62
CA TYR A 243 3.73 3.89 8.25
C TYR A 243 3.68 2.62 7.42
N LEU A 244 3.63 1.49 8.13
CA LEU A 244 3.24 0.19 7.63
C LEU A 244 1.88 -0.15 8.25
N ARG A 245 0.83 -0.21 7.44
CA ARG A 245 -0.48 -0.71 7.84
C ARG A 245 -0.55 -2.20 7.55
N ILE A 246 -0.83 -3.02 8.56
CA ILE A 246 -0.77 -4.47 8.45
C ILE A 246 -2.18 -5.05 8.34
N VAL A 247 -2.59 -5.40 7.12
CA VAL A 247 -3.81 -6.18 6.87
C VAL A 247 -3.47 -7.65 7.09
N CYS A 248 -3.49 -8.10 8.34
CA CYS A 248 -3.18 -9.48 8.71
C CYS A 248 -4.46 -10.32 8.78
N ILE A 249 -4.51 -11.40 8.00
CA ILE A 249 -5.64 -12.33 7.99
C ILE A 249 -5.28 -13.73 8.51
N ILE A 250 -6.26 -14.37 9.13
CA ILE A 250 -6.18 -15.75 9.60
C ILE A 250 -7.49 -16.49 9.30
N LYS A 251 -7.47 -17.82 9.21
CA LYS A 251 -8.68 -18.62 9.03
C LYS A 251 -9.05 -19.32 10.34
N LYS A 252 -10.34 -19.33 10.65
CA LYS A 252 -10.89 -20.09 11.77
C LYS A 252 -11.05 -21.56 11.39
N LYS A 253 -10.56 -22.50 12.22
CA LYS A 253 -10.50 -23.93 11.88
C LYS A 253 -11.87 -24.53 11.60
N LEU A 254 -12.87 -24.15 12.41
CA LEU A 254 -14.19 -24.78 12.39
C LEU A 254 -14.97 -24.55 11.08
N ASN A 255 -14.88 -23.35 10.51
CA ASN A 255 -15.75 -22.91 9.41
C ASN A 255 -14.99 -22.24 8.25
N ASN A 256 -13.65 -22.21 8.32
CA ASN A 256 -12.77 -21.60 7.32
C ASN A 256 -13.03 -20.11 7.07
N ARG A 257 -13.76 -19.41 7.97
CA ARG A 257 -14.04 -17.98 7.85
C ARG A 257 -12.77 -17.18 8.11
N VAL A 258 -12.57 -16.16 7.28
CA VAL A 258 -11.43 -15.26 7.37
C VAL A 258 -11.68 -14.24 8.47
N HIS A 259 -10.68 -14.02 9.31
CA HIS A 259 -10.66 -13.00 10.34
C HIS A 259 -9.51 -12.03 10.06
N LEU A 260 -9.75 -10.75 10.33
CA LEU A 260 -8.79 -9.65 10.23
C LEU A 260 -8.25 -9.32 11.63
N LEU A 261 -6.95 -9.08 11.73
CA LEU A 261 -6.34 -8.56 12.96
C LEU A 261 -6.73 -7.10 13.14
N ILE A 262 -7.26 -6.76 14.31
CA ILE A 262 -7.67 -5.40 14.70
C ILE A 262 -6.93 -5.00 15.97
N SER A 263 -6.58 -3.73 16.06
CA SER A 263 -6.10 -3.10 17.29
C SER A 263 -7.25 -2.36 17.98
N ASP A 264 -7.36 -2.55 19.29
CA ASP A 264 -8.29 -1.83 20.16
C ASP A 264 -7.59 -0.65 20.88
N LYS A 265 -6.35 -0.31 20.50
CA LYS A 265 -5.57 0.78 21.10
C LYS A 265 -6.19 2.14 20.73
N GLY A 266 -6.87 2.75 21.69
CA GLY A 266 -7.58 4.03 21.52
C GLY A 266 -8.97 3.82 20.92
N TYR A 267 -9.06 3.24 19.73
CA TYR A 267 -10.30 2.83 19.07
C TYR A 267 -10.04 1.64 18.13
N PRO A 268 -11.07 0.86 17.74
CA PRO A 268 -10.89 -0.25 16.80
C PRO A 268 -10.38 0.22 15.42
N HIS A 269 -9.22 -0.29 15.00
CA HIS A 269 -8.60 0.04 13.70
C HIS A 269 -7.75 -1.09 13.12
N VAL A 270 -7.41 -0.98 11.83
CA VAL A 270 -6.43 -1.86 11.18
C VAL A 270 -5.03 -1.49 11.67
N PRO A 271 -4.21 -2.43 12.16
CA PRO A 271 -3.00 -2.08 12.86
C PRO A 271 -1.97 -1.28 12.05
N LEU A 272 -1.30 -0.34 12.74
CA LEU A 272 -0.37 0.62 12.17
C LEU A 272 0.96 0.64 12.93
N SER A 273 2.07 0.43 12.23
CA SER A 273 3.42 0.53 12.78
C SER A 273 4.24 1.59 12.05
N GLU A 274 5.09 2.31 12.77
CA GLU A 274 6.08 3.19 12.13
C GLU A 274 7.25 2.39 11.56
N ILE A 275 7.67 2.70 10.33
CA ILE A 275 8.86 2.11 9.73
C ILE A 275 10.09 2.86 10.23
N ASN A 276 10.97 2.15 10.95
CA ASN A 276 12.26 2.70 11.35
C ASN A 276 13.14 2.93 10.11
N PRO A 277 13.64 4.16 9.84
CA PRO A 277 14.38 4.51 8.64
C PRO A 277 15.68 3.70 8.46
N THR A 278 16.25 3.19 9.55
CA THR A 278 17.50 2.42 9.55
C THR A 278 17.29 0.92 9.27
N ARG A 279 16.04 0.45 9.19
CA ARG A 279 15.68 -0.97 9.05
C ARG A 279 14.82 -1.19 7.81
N SER A 280 14.88 -2.38 7.22
CA SER A 280 14.00 -2.72 6.09
C SER A 280 12.53 -2.78 6.52
N VAL A 281 11.62 -2.56 5.58
CA VAL A 281 10.17 -2.75 5.81
C VAL A 281 9.84 -4.18 6.29
N HIS A 282 10.56 -5.18 5.79
CA HIS A 282 10.44 -6.56 6.26
C HIS A 282 10.83 -6.72 7.74
N THR A 283 11.84 -5.97 8.21
CA THR A 283 12.20 -5.94 9.63
C THR A 283 11.10 -5.27 10.46
N ALA A 284 10.53 -4.18 9.96
CA ALA A 284 9.39 -3.52 10.62
C ALA A 284 8.21 -4.49 10.78
N LEU A 285 7.83 -5.20 9.70
CA LEU A 285 6.79 -6.23 9.77
C LEU A 285 7.13 -7.34 10.75
N LYS A 286 8.35 -7.91 10.68
CA LYS A 286 8.77 -9.00 11.58
C LYS A 286 8.67 -8.58 13.05
N ARG A 287 9.11 -7.37 13.37
CA ARG A 287 9.07 -6.85 14.74
C ARG A 287 7.64 -6.58 15.20
N PHE A 288 6.81 -6.00 14.34
CA PHE A 288 5.40 -5.82 14.61
C PHE A 288 4.71 -7.16 14.89
N MET A 289 4.97 -8.20 14.08
CA MET A 289 4.42 -9.53 14.33
C MET A 289 4.90 -10.08 15.69
N ASN A 290 6.18 -9.94 16.06
CA ASN A 290 6.64 -10.34 17.39
C ASN A 290 6.00 -9.53 18.54
N HIS A 291 5.56 -8.31 18.28
CA HIS A 291 4.93 -7.44 19.27
C HIS A 291 3.44 -7.81 19.50
N VAL A 292 2.76 -8.32 18.47
CA VAL A 292 1.33 -8.63 18.50
C VAL A 292 1.01 -9.96 19.19
N PHE A 293 1.86 -10.97 19.06
CA PHE A 293 1.60 -12.31 19.62
C PHE A 293 2.26 -12.49 20.99
N THR A 294 1.57 -13.13 21.94
CA THR A 294 2.12 -13.38 23.28
C THR A 294 3.22 -14.43 23.28
N ASN A 295 3.17 -15.34 22.31
CA ASN A 295 4.18 -16.35 22.02
C ASN A 295 4.87 -15.99 20.70
N ASP A 296 5.79 -16.85 20.23
CA ASP A 296 6.36 -16.70 18.89
C ASP A 296 5.23 -16.55 17.84
N PRO A 297 5.35 -15.59 16.90
CA PRO A 297 4.32 -15.38 15.91
C PRO A 297 4.18 -16.62 15.01
N PRO A 298 2.96 -16.94 14.57
CA PRO A 298 2.76 -18.07 13.65
C PRO A 298 3.54 -17.84 12.36
N PRO A 299 3.97 -18.92 11.66
CA PRO A 299 4.39 -18.82 10.28
C PRO A 299 3.41 -17.99 9.45
N HIS A 300 3.90 -16.90 8.87
CA HIS A 300 3.10 -15.94 8.12
C HIS A 300 3.77 -15.61 6.79
N LYS A 301 2.97 -15.09 5.85
CA LYS A 301 3.45 -14.71 4.52
C LYS A 301 2.95 -13.30 4.17
N PRO A 302 3.85 -12.33 3.95
CA PRO A 302 3.48 -11.09 3.26
C PRO A 302 3.25 -11.40 1.77
N HIS A 303 2.17 -10.88 1.20
CA HIS A 303 1.79 -11.11 -0.20
C HIS A 303 2.11 -9.92 -1.11
N GLY A 304 2.17 -8.71 -0.57
CA GLY A 304 2.43 -7.50 -1.35
C GLY A 304 1.78 -6.26 -0.73
N VAL A 305 1.78 -5.17 -1.49
CA VAL A 305 1.17 -3.88 -1.14
C VAL A 305 -0.24 -3.80 -1.74
N LEU A 306 -1.23 -3.61 -0.88
CA LEU A 306 -2.63 -3.37 -1.26
C LEU A 306 -2.85 -1.93 -1.72
N SER A 307 -2.30 -0.98 -0.99
CA SER A 307 -2.46 0.45 -1.25
C SER A 307 -1.30 1.27 -0.70
N ILE A 308 -1.19 2.48 -1.24
CA ILE A 308 -0.24 3.50 -0.80
C ILE A 308 -1.01 4.80 -0.59
N GLU A 309 -0.72 5.50 0.49
CA GLU A 309 -1.15 6.87 0.72
C GLU A 309 0.08 7.77 0.79
N HIS A 310 0.12 8.82 -0.02
CA HIS A 310 1.15 9.85 0.00
C HIS A 310 0.59 11.15 -0.57
N ASP A 311 1.01 12.27 0.00
CA ASP A 311 0.81 13.60 -0.57
C ASP A 311 2.00 14.46 -0.16
N GLY A 312 2.72 14.97 -1.16
CA GLY A 312 3.89 15.84 -0.95
C GLY A 312 3.51 17.26 -0.55
N THR A 313 2.21 17.59 -0.49
CA THR A 313 1.71 18.93 -0.18
C THR A 313 1.24 19.08 1.27
N PRO A 314 1.50 20.23 1.92
CA PRO A 314 2.46 21.27 1.52
C PRO A 314 3.92 20.81 1.69
N ILE A 315 4.82 21.42 0.92
CA ILE A 315 6.25 21.08 0.85
C ILE A 315 6.86 20.94 2.26
N HIS A 316 7.52 19.81 2.52
CA HIS A 316 8.24 19.52 3.76
C HIS A 316 7.41 19.52 5.05
N ALA A 317 6.08 19.50 4.94
CA ALA A 317 5.22 19.39 6.11
C ALA A 317 4.92 17.93 6.46
N ASN A 318 4.61 17.10 5.46
CA ASN A 318 4.12 15.72 5.63
C ASN A 318 4.67 14.78 4.56
N ASP A 319 5.99 14.74 4.39
CA ASP A 319 6.70 13.89 3.41
C ASP A 319 6.71 12.38 3.79
N GLY A 320 5.80 11.96 4.66
CA GLY A 320 5.59 10.57 5.02
C GLY A 320 4.69 9.85 4.03
N LEU A 321 4.49 8.55 4.28
CA LEU A 321 3.62 7.71 3.48
C LEU A 321 3.03 6.59 4.34
N CYS A 322 1.98 5.95 3.85
CA CYS A 322 1.47 4.71 4.44
C CYS A 322 1.47 3.59 3.41
N LEU A 323 2.16 2.48 3.69
CA LEU A 323 2.10 1.25 2.91
C LEU A 323 1.13 0.27 3.59
N SER A 324 0.04 -0.09 2.92
CA SER A 324 -0.84 -1.18 3.39
C SER A 324 -0.36 -2.51 2.83
N VAL A 325 0.08 -3.43 3.69
CA VAL A 325 0.55 -4.76 3.28
C VAL A 325 -0.44 -5.84 3.67
N LEU A 326 -0.66 -6.79 2.75
CA LEU A 326 -1.46 -7.99 3.02
C LEU A 326 -0.57 -9.10 3.58
N VAL A 327 -0.94 -9.63 4.74
CA VAL A 327 -0.23 -10.71 5.42
C VAL A 327 -1.23 -11.82 5.75
N SER A 328 -0.86 -13.08 5.53
CA SER A 328 -1.67 -14.22 6.00
C SER A 328 -0.92 -15.10 6.98
N CYS A 329 -1.54 -15.44 8.10
CA CYS A 329 -1.08 -16.49 9.01
C CYS A 329 -1.38 -17.88 8.44
N LYS A 330 -0.46 -18.83 8.59
CA LYS A 330 -0.64 -20.23 8.16
C LYS A 330 -1.42 -21.06 9.18
N ASN A 331 -1.24 -20.78 10.46
CA ASN A 331 -1.99 -21.42 11.54
C ASN A 331 -3.45 -20.99 11.54
N CYS A 332 -4.29 -21.78 12.20
CA CYS A 332 -5.67 -21.40 12.44
C CYS A 332 -5.79 -20.44 13.63
N LEU A 333 -6.90 -19.69 13.68
CA LEU A 333 -7.19 -18.70 14.74
C LEU A 333 -7.06 -19.29 16.15
N GLU A 334 -7.48 -20.53 16.35
CA GLU A 334 -7.47 -21.21 17.64
C GLU A 334 -6.06 -21.62 18.12
N GLU A 335 -5.06 -21.59 17.24
CA GLU A 335 -3.68 -22.01 17.53
C GLU A 335 -2.77 -20.84 17.90
N VAL A 336 -3.29 -19.62 17.92
CA VAL A 336 -2.50 -18.41 18.15
C VAL A 336 -3.05 -17.61 19.32
N SER A 337 -2.19 -16.83 19.98
CA SER A 337 -2.57 -15.99 21.11
C SER A 337 -2.03 -14.58 20.90
N LEU A 338 -2.92 -13.60 21.02
CA LEU A 338 -2.63 -12.19 20.82
C LEU A 338 -2.39 -11.49 22.15
N CYS A 339 -1.59 -10.43 22.13
CA CYS A 339 -1.50 -9.47 23.22
C CYS A 339 -2.87 -8.80 23.46
N PRO A 340 -3.20 -8.35 24.69
CA PRO A 340 -4.55 -7.88 25.04
C PRO A 340 -5.10 -6.71 24.21
N SER A 341 -4.24 -5.93 23.55
CA SER A 341 -4.63 -4.79 22.72
C SER A 341 -5.09 -5.18 21.31
N TYR A 342 -5.06 -6.47 20.95
CA TYR A 342 -5.40 -6.94 19.61
C TYR A 342 -6.45 -8.04 19.65
N THR A 343 -7.34 -8.02 18.66
CA THR A 343 -8.42 -8.99 18.52
C THR A 343 -8.55 -9.46 17.06
N TRP A 344 -9.21 -10.60 16.87
CA TRP A 344 -9.56 -11.12 15.55
C TRP A 344 -11.02 -10.79 15.24
N LEU A 345 -11.26 -10.02 14.19
CA LEU A 345 -12.60 -9.69 13.71
C LEU A 345 -12.97 -10.60 12.53
N GLU A 346 -14.08 -11.34 12.63
CA GLU A 346 -14.63 -12.06 11.47
C GLU A 346 -15.13 -11.03 10.44
N ILE A 347 -14.61 -11.11 9.20
CA ILE A 347 -15.04 -10.23 8.11
C ILE A 347 -16.09 -10.90 7.22
N SER A 348 -16.87 -10.08 6.52
CA SER A 348 -17.83 -10.53 5.53
C SER A 348 -17.18 -11.40 4.45
N THR A 349 -17.95 -12.37 3.94
CA THR A 349 -17.47 -13.29 2.88
C THR A 349 -17.02 -12.54 1.64
N GLU A 350 -17.70 -11.45 1.28
CA GLU A 350 -17.33 -10.60 0.14
C GLU A 350 -15.92 -10.01 0.28
N LEU A 351 -15.59 -9.43 1.44
CA LEU A 351 -14.25 -8.89 1.70
C LEU A 351 -13.20 -9.98 1.80
N ALA A 352 -13.55 -11.12 2.42
CA ALA A 352 -12.69 -12.28 2.47
C ALA A 352 -12.31 -12.78 1.06
N ASP A 353 -13.26 -12.81 0.12
CA ASP A 353 -13.03 -13.25 -1.26
C ASP A 353 -12.20 -12.23 -2.05
N ARG A 354 -12.44 -10.93 -1.85
CA ARG A 354 -11.63 -9.85 -2.43
C ARG A 354 -10.17 -9.94 -1.96
N LEU A 355 -9.92 -10.10 -0.67
CA LEU A 355 -8.55 -10.28 -0.13
C LEU A 355 -7.91 -11.58 -0.62
N GLN A 356 -8.63 -12.69 -0.62
CA GLN A 356 -8.09 -13.97 -1.10
C GLN A 356 -7.73 -13.91 -2.59
N THR A 357 -8.44 -13.12 -3.38
CA THR A 357 -8.07 -12.90 -4.79
C THR A 357 -6.72 -12.20 -4.92
N LYS A 358 -6.38 -11.29 -4.00
CA LYS A 358 -5.08 -10.59 -3.97
C LYS A 358 -3.89 -11.47 -3.59
N ILE A 359 -4.13 -12.65 -2.99
CA ILE A 359 -3.07 -13.62 -2.62
C ILE A 359 -2.53 -14.38 -3.85
N LYS A 360 -3.29 -14.43 -4.95
CA LYS A 360 -2.86 -15.10 -6.17
C LYS A 360 -1.66 -14.36 -6.79
N PRO A 361 -0.77 -15.09 -7.52
CA PRO A 361 0.35 -14.46 -8.23
C PRO A 361 -0.13 -13.30 -9.11
N HIS A 362 0.62 -12.20 -9.13
CA HIS A 362 0.34 -11.04 -9.99
C HIS A 362 -1.06 -10.42 -9.79
N LYS A 363 -1.65 -10.52 -8.59
CA LYS A 363 -2.90 -9.82 -8.22
C LYS A 363 -2.71 -8.69 -7.21
N ILE A 364 -1.47 -8.46 -6.78
CA ILE A 364 -1.08 -7.45 -5.81
C ILE A 364 0.31 -6.91 -6.17
N ALA A 365 0.54 -5.63 -5.91
CA ALA A 365 1.84 -5.01 -6.13
C ALA A 365 2.88 -5.67 -5.23
N ALA A 366 4.04 -6.03 -5.79
CA ALA A 366 5.07 -6.67 -4.98
C ALA A 366 5.77 -5.67 -4.05
N LEU A 367 6.20 -6.14 -2.88
CA LEU A 367 7.10 -5.43 -1.99
C LEU A 367 8.47 -6.13 -2.04
N THR A 368 9.50 -5.47 -2.55
CA THR A 368 10.86 -6.02 -2.68
C THR A 368 11.86 -5.19 -1.88
N VAL A 369 13.01 -5.80 -1.53
CA VAL A 369 14.12 -5.16 -0.81
C VAL A 369 15.38 -5.24 -1.64
#